data_AF-A0A3N4JEX2-F1
#
_entry.id   AF-A0A3N4JEX2-F1
#
_cell.length_a   1.000
_cell.length_b   1.000
_cell.length_c   1.000
_cell.angle_alpha   90.00
_cell.angle_beta   90.00
_cell.angle_gamma   90.00
#
_symmetry.space_group_name_H-M   'P 1'
#
loop_
_entity.id
_entity.type
_entity.pdbx_description
1 polymer ?
#
loop_
_entity_poly.entity_id
_entity_poly.type
_entity_poly.pdbx_seq_one_letter_code
_entity_poly.pdbx_strand_id
1 'polypeptide(L)'
;DETFYRPEPGTGDWLFQDERYSRWRDSDGSRLLWLCGGPGIGKTILAKQVATKFLKGLDDHPQGVKLVFCFFPHGRLTDGKCADEDESRKLTCAKVACDLLYGILQQDESLFDGLKTELGNQNDYFFTNPCSLWKALKKAIQNFPKGPVYILIDGIDGVEGSLCKELIERIRGL
;
A
#
# COMPACT_ATOMS: atom_id res chain seq x y z
N ASP A 1 8.16 24.95 4.17
CA ASP A 1 6.98 25.12 5.03
C ASP A 1 5.93 24.06 4.76
N GLU A 2 6.09 22.87 5.35
CA GLU A 2 5.02 21.88 5.43
C GLU A 2 4.26 22.12 6.74
N THR A 3 3.32 23.06 6.72
CA THR A 3 2.32 23.16 7.79
C THR A 3 1.51 21.86 7.75
N PHE A 4 1.82 20.92 8.65
CA PHE A 4 0.97 19.78 8.94
C PHE A 4 -0.40 20.31 9.32
N TYR A 5 -1.35 20.28 8.37
CA TYR A 5 -2.75 20.57 8.63
C TYR A 5 -3.23 19.57 9.68
N ARG A 6 -3.28 20.02 10.93
CA ARG A 6 -3.82 19.22 12.02
C ARG A 6 -5.34 19.32 11.87
N PRO A 7 -6.06 18.21 11.68
CA PRO A 7 -7.51 18.25 11.57
C PRO A 7 -8.07 18.90 12.83
N GLU A 8 -9.11 19.73 12.69
CA GLU A 8 -9.85 20.19 13.86
C GLU A 8 -10.34 18.97 14.65
N PRO A 9 -10.25 18.97 15.99
CA PRO A 9 -10.75 17.87 16.82
C PRO A 9 -12.19 17.49 16.44
N GLY A 10 -12.47 16.20 16.25
CA GLY A 10 -13.77 15.72 15.77
C GLY A 10 -13.85 15.52 14.25
N THR A 11 -12.98 16.16 13.46
CA THR A 11 -13.00 16.03 12.00
C THR A 11 -12.57 14.64 11.59
N GLY A 12 -13.47 13.93 10.91
CA GLY A 12 -13.21 12.59 10.39
C GLY A 12 -13.51 11.44 11.36
N ASP A 13 -13.95 11.75 12.58
CA ASP A 13 -14.23 10.73 13.59
C ASP A 13 -15.40 9.81 13.21
N TRP A 14 -16.30 10.31 12.36
CA TRP A 14 -17.39 9.53 11.78
C TRP A 14 -16.89 8.23 11.13
N LEU A 15 -15.69 8.23 10.53
CA LEU A 15 -15.13 7.05 9.86
C LEU A 15 -14.91 5.91 10.86
N PHE A 16 -14.49 6.23 12.09
CA PHE A 16 -14.21 5.22 13.12
C PHE A 16 -15.48 4.68 13.79
N GLN A 17 -16.61 5.38 13.61
CA GLN A 17 -17.94 4.95 14.06
C GLN A 17 -18.69 4.18 12.96
N ASP A 18 -18.19 4.22 11.73
CA ASP A 18 -18.81 3.55 10.58
C ASP A 18 -18.58 2.03 10.63
N GLU A 19 -19.65 1.26 10.46
CA GLU A 19 -19.58 -0.21 10.46
C GLU A 19 -18.67 -0.77 9.34
N ARG A 20 -18.51 -0.05 8.23
CA ARG A 20 -17.62 -0.48 7.15
C ARG A 20 -16.16 -0.47 7.59
N TYR A 21 -15.79 0.50 8.43
CA TYR A 21 -14.45 0.58 9.01
C TYR A 21 -14.22 -0.55 10.01
N SER A 22 -15.13 -0.79 10.95
CA SER A 22 -14.97 -1.87 11.94
C SER A 22 -14.89 -3.23 11.26
N ARG A 23 -15.78 -3.54 10.32
CA ARG A 23 -15.73 -4.80 9.56
C ARG A 23 -14.45 -4.94 8.74
N TRP A 24 -13.85 -3.84 8.27
CA TRP A 24 -12.58 -3.89 7.54
C TRP A 24 -11.40 -4.14 8.47
N ARG A 25 -11.37 -3.44 9.61
CA ARG A 25 -10.33 -3.56 10.63
C ARG A 25 -10.31 -4.95 11.26
N ASP A 26 -11.48 -5.48 11.61
CA ASP A 26 -11.66 -6.73 12.36
C ASP A 26 -11.75 -7.97 11.44
N SER A 27 -11.35 -7.83 10.18
CA SER A 27 -11.38 -8.92 9.21
C SER A 27 -10.21 -9.87 9.42
N ASP A 28 -10.48 -11.18 9.50
CA ASP A 28 -9.45 -12.24 9.59
C ASP A 28 -8.67 -12.45 8.28
N GLY A 29 -9.08 -11.79 7.19
CA GLY A 29 -8.45 -11.88 5.88
C GLY A 29 -8.39 -10.55 5.13
N SER A 30 -7.74 -10.57 3.97
CA SER A 30 -7.53 -9.41 3.10
C SER A 30 -8.87 -8.71 2.77
N ARG A 31 -8.99 -7.44 3.13
CA ARG A 31 -10.21 -6.64 2.92
C ARG A 31 -9.87 -5.23 2.45
N LEU A 32 -10.70 -4.70 1.56
CA LEU A 32 -10.56 -3.35 0.99
C LEU A 32 -11.53 -2.38 1.67
N LEU A 33 -11.00 -1.28 2.19
CA LEU A 33 -11.78 -0.11 2.57
C LEU A 33 -11.49 1.01 1.56
N TRP A 34 -12.54 1.47 0.88
CA TRP A 34 -12.41 2.46 -0.18
C TRP A 34 -13.04 3.79 0.25
N LEU A 35 -12.22 4.84 0.32
CA LEU A 35 -12.65 6.19 0.67
C LEU A 35 -12.86 7.02 -0.61
N CYS A 36 -14.13 7.27 -0.95
CA CYS A 36 -14.53 8.11 -2.07
C CYS A 36 -14.90 9.53 -1.63
N GLY A 37 -14.64 10.49 -2.51
CA GLY A 37 -15.23 11.83 -2.41
C GLY A 37 -14.47 12.88 -3.23
N GLY A 38 -14.99 14.10 -3.27
CA GLY A 38 -14.46 15.18 -4.10
C GLY A 38 -13.01 15.59 -3.77
N PRO A 39 -12.34 16.37 -4.64
CA PRO A 39 -11.05 16.96 -4.31
C PRO A 39 -11.17 17.88 -3.09
N GLY A 40 -10.13 17.93 -2.25
CA GLY A 40 -10.07 18.84 -1.10
C GLY A 40 -10.90 18.46 0.14
N ILE A 41 -11.70 17.38 0.11
CA ILE A 41 -12.55 17.01 1.26
C ILE A 41 -11.82 16.33 2.44
N GLY A 42 -10.49 16.23 2.38
CA GLY A 42 -9.69 15.62 3.45
C GLY A 42 -9.55 14.09 3.40
N LYS A 43 -9.69 13.43 2.24
CA LYS A 43 -9.49 11.97 2.11
C LYS A 43 -8.10 11.51 2.60
N THR A 44 -7.03 12.15 2.13
CA THR A 44 -5.66 11.90 2.59
C THR A 44 -5.49 12.12 4.09
N ILE A 45 -6.21 13.10 4.65
CA ILE A 45 -6.20 13.38 6.08
C ILE A 45 -6.87 12.24 6.87
N LEU A 46 -8.03 11.77 6.43
CA LEU A 46 -8.70 10.60 7.02
C LEU A 46 -7.81 9.36 6.96
N ALA A 47 -7.19 9.11 5.81
CA ALA A 47 -6.27 8.01 5.59
C ALA A 47 -5.05 8.07 6.55
N LYS A 48 -4.49 9.27 6.78
CA LYS A 48 -3.44 9.51 7.77
C LYS A 48 -3.93 9.33 9.21
N GLN A 49 -5.16 9.68 9.54
CA GLN A 49 -5.74 9.43 10.87
C GLN A 49 -5.89 7.93 11.14
N VAL A 50 -6.36 7.17 10.15
CA VAL A 50 -6.43 5.70 10.21
C VAL A 50 -5.04 5.10 10.46
N ALA A 51 -4.06 5.47 9.63
CA ALA A 51 -2.65 5.10 9.80
C ALA A 51 -2.12 5.42 11.20
N THR A 52 -2.40 6.62 11.69
CA THR A 52 -1.96 7.09 13.01
C THR A 52 -2.55 6.25 14.14
N LYS A 53 -3.84 5.85 14.07
CA LYS A 53 -4.44 4.96 15.06
C LYS A 53 -3.78 3.59 15.08
N PHE A 54 -3.41 3.05 13.92
CA PHE A 54 -2.70 1.76 13.84
C PHE A 54 -1.27 1.85 14.38
N LEU A 55 -0.55 2.93 14.08
CA LEU A 55 0.82 3.13 14.54
C LEU A 55 0.93 3.49 16.02
N LYS A 56 -0.05 4.22 16.58
CA LYS A 56 -0.04 4.65 17.99
C LYS A 56 -0.64 3.65 18.97
N GLY A 57 -1.27 2.58 18.48
CA GLY A 57 -1.90 1.56 19.31
C GLY A 57 -3.29 1.96 19.79
N LEU A 58 -4.26 1.06 19.58
CA LEU A 58 -5.44 0.96 20.43
C LEU A 58 -4.96 0.38 21.76
N ASP A 59 -4.59 1.21 22.74
CA ASP A 59 -4.39 0.91 24.18
C ASP A 59 -3.65 -0.37 24.63
N ASP A 60 -3.14 -1.18 23.71
CA ASP A 60 -2.41 -2.43 23.89
C ASP A 60 -1.46 -2.54 22.70
N HIS A 61 -0.18 -2.73 23.00
CA HIS A 61 0.92 -2.71 22.03
C HIS A 61 0.61 -3.50 20.74
N PRO A 62 0.49 -2.86 19.56
CA PRO A 62 0.39 -3.55 18.29
C PRO A 62 1.78 -4.05 17.90
N GLN A 63 2.34 -4.98 18.68
CA GLN A 63 3.55 -5.71 18.32
C GLN A 63 3.23 -6.54 17.09
N GLY A 64 3.42 -5.94 15.91
CA GLY A 64 3.24 -6.65 14.66
C GLY A 64 2.59 -5.90 13.52
N VAL A 65 1.79 -4.86 13.78
CA VAL A 65 1.09 -4.17 12.69
C VAL A 65 2.12 -3.49 11.78
N LYS A 66 2.05 -3.79 10.48
CA LYS A 66 2.86 -3.11 9.45
C LYS A 66 1.99 -2.20 8.62
N LEU A 67 2.51 -1.00 8.36
CA LEU A 67 1.82 -0.01 7.54
C LEU A 67 2.70 0.43 6.40
N VAL A 68 2.23 0.27 5.18
CA VAL A 68 2.94 0.70 3.98
C VAL A 68 2.11 1.74 3.23
N PHE A 69 2.78 2.77 2.74
CA PHE A 69 2.17 3.85 1.98
C PHE A 69 2.51 3.70 0.51
N CYS A 70 1.49 3.76 -0.35
CA CYS A 70 1.65 3.88 -1.79
C CYS A 70 0.94 5.16 -2.24
N PHE A 71 1.71 6.11 -2.75
CA PHE A 71 1.19 7.41 -3.19
C PHE A 71 1.27 7.51 -4.70
N PHE A 72 0.14 7.83 -5.32
CA PHE A 72 0.01 8.09 -6.74
C PHE A 72 -0.14 9.61 -6.94
N PRO A 73 0.96 10.36 -7.12
CA PRO A 73 0.88 11.76 -7.45
C PRO A 73 0.09 11.96 -8.74
N HIS A 74 -0.63 13.08 -8.85
CA HIS A 74 -1.24 13.50 -10.13
C HIS A 74 -0.12 13.80 -11.14
N GLY A 75 0.21 12.80 -11.97
CA GLY A 75 1.31 12.82 -12.94
C GLY A 75 1.72 11.40 -13.34
N ARG A 76 2.43 11.23 -14.46
CA ARG A 76 2.91 9.89 -14.88
C ARG A 76 3.92 9.37 -13.85
N LEU A 77 3.71 8.17 -13.32
CA LEU A 77 4.64 7.48 -12.40
C LEU A 77 5.99 7.14 -13.04
N THR A 78 6.07 7.19 -14.37
CA THR A 78 7.26 6.91 -15.16
C THR A 78 7.70 8.16 -15.90
N ASP A 79 9.01 8.42 -15.95
CA ASP A 79 9.67 9.54 -16.64
C ASP A 79 9.46 9.51 -18.17
N GLY A 80 8.23 9.58 -18.69
CA GLY A 80 7.86 9.91 -20.07
C GLY A 80 8.58 9.20 -21.24
N LYS A 81 9.47 8.23 -20.98
CA LYS A 81 10.46 7.69 -21.93
C LYS A 81 9.94 6.48 -22.70
N CYS A 82 8.86 5.86 -22.23
CA CYS A 82 8.21 4.77 -22.94
C CYS A 82 7.09 5.33 -23.82
N ALA A 83 7.29 5.24 -25.14
CA ALA A 83 6.24 5.49 -26.13
C ALA A 83 5.23 4.33 -26.21
N ASP A 84 5.59 3.16 -25.67
CA ASP A 84 4.75 1.98 -25.58
C ASP A 84 3.93 1.99 -24.28
N GLU A 85 2.61 1.99 -24.44
CA GLU A 85 1.64 1.98 -23.33
C GLU A 85 1.74 0.69 -22.50
N ASP A 86 1.95 -0.47 -23.13
CA ASP A 86 2.04 -1.75 -22.42
C ASP A 86 3.30 -1.81 -21.54
N GLU A 87 4.43 -1.30 -22.05
CA GLU A 87 5.65 -1.20 -21.25
C GLU A 87 5.51 -0.20 -20.10
N SER A 88 4.84 0.94 -20.31
CA SER A 88 4.56 1.90 -19.24
C SER A 88 3.68 1.30 -18.12
N ARG A 89 2.68 0.49 -18.48
CA ARG A 89 1.84 -0.25 -17.54
C ARG A 89 2.65 -1.26 -16.73
N LYS A 90 3.48 -2.06 -17.39
CA LYS A 90 4.37 -3.03 -16.72
C LYS A 90 5.31 -2.33 -15.74
N LEU A 91 5.96 -1.25 -16.17
CA LEU A 91 6.85 -0.46 -15.32
C LEU A 91 6.14 0.10 -14.09
N THR A 92 4.92 0.61 -14.27
CA THR A 92 4.10 1.10 -13.16
C THR A 92 3.77 -0.02 -12.17
N CYS A 93 3.31 -1.17 -12.67
CA CYS A 93 3.03 -2.35 -11.85
C CYS A 93 4.27 -2.86 -11.11
N ALA A 94 5.45 -2.86 -11.74
CA ALA A 94 6.72 -3.21 -11.09
C ALA A 94 7.10 -2.19 -10.02
N LYS A 95 6.99 -0.89 -10.30
CA LYS A 95 7.32 0.18 -9.35
C LYS A 95 6.46 0.10 -8.09
N VAL A 96 5.15 -0.10 -8.24
CA VAL A 96 4.22 -0.27 -7.10
C VAL A 96 4.62 -1.49 -6.28
N ALA A 97 4.89 -2.65 -6.91
CA ALA A 97 5.31 -3.84 -6.19
C ALA A 97 6.65 -3.64 -5.45
N CYS A 98 7.62 -2.98 -6.09
CA CYS A 98 8.90 -2.62 -5.48
C CYS A 98 8.74 -1.73 -4.26
N ASP A 99 7.93 -0.66 -4.38
CA ASP A 99 7.72 0.29 -3.28
C ASP A 99 7.03 -0.36 -2.10
N LEU A 100 6.02 -1.21 -2.36
CA LEU A 100 5.34 -1.97 -1.32
C LEU A 100 6.30 -2.95 -0.64
N LEU A 101 7.06 -3.71 -1.43
CA LEU A 101 8.00 -4.69 -0.93
C LEU A 101 9.08 -4.01 -0.07
N TYR A 102 9.67 -2.92 -0.57
CA TYR A 102 10.65 -2.14 0.17
C TYR A 102 10.06 -1.59 1.48
N GLY A 103 8.84 -1.06 1.45
CA GLY A 103 8.15 -0.55 2.63
C GLY A 103 7.91 -1.61 3.71
N ILE A 104 7.61 -2.87 3.33
CA ILE A 104 7.49 -3.98 4.28
C ILE A 104 8.86 -4.36 4.84
N LEU A 105 9.84 -4.54 3.96
CA LEU A 105 11.19 -4.99 4.32
C LEU A 105 11.92 -4.00 5.25
N GLN A 106 11.71 -2.70 5.06
CA GLN A 106 12.24 -1.65 5.96
C GLN A 106 11.73 -1.78 7.40
N GLN A 107 10.58 -2.42 7.60
CA GLN A 107 9.97 -2.54 8.93
C GLN A 107 10.35 -3.85 9.63
N ASP A 108 10.86 -4.86 8.93
CA ASP A 108 11.31 -6.12 9.53
C ASP A 108 12.44 -6.76 8.71
N GLU A 109 13.66 -6.67 9.25
CA GLU A 109 14.86 -7.16 8.58
C GLU A 109 14.85 -8.69 8.38
N SER A 110 14.13 -9.44 9.21
CA SER A 110 14.08 -10.91 9.11
C SER A 110 13.41 -11.41 7.83
N LEU A 111 12.57 -10.57 7.21
CA LEU A 111 11.95 -10.88 5.93
C LEU A 111 12.95 -10.83 4.77
N PHE A 112 14.07 -10.11 4.91
CA PHE A 112 15.11 -10.11 3.89
C PHE A 112 15.75 -11.48 3.74
N ASP A 113 15.90 -12.26 4.81
CA ASP A 113 16.57 -13.56 4.72
C ASP A 113 15.74 -14.55 3.92
N GLY A 114 14.44 -14.64 4.20
CA GLY A 114 13.50 -15.44 3.40
C GLY A 114 13.41 -14.98 1.94
N LEU A 115 13.53 -13.67 1.69
CA LEU A 115 13.52 -13.11 0.35
C LEU A 115 14.85 -13.34 -0.40
N LYS A 116 15.99 -13.24 0.29
CA LYS A 116 17.35 -13.47 -0.26
C LYS A 116 17.55 -14.91 -0.69
N THR A 117 17.07 -15.89 0.08
CA THR A 117 17.13 -17.30 -0.32
C THR A 117 16.37 -17.56 -1.63
N GLU A 118 15.26 -16.86 -1.85
CA GLU A 118 14.48 -16.96 -3.09
C GLU A 118 15.13 -16.17 -4.24
N LEU A 119 15.61 -14.96 -3.96
CA LEU A 119 16.31 -14.08 -4.90
C LEU A 119 17.61 -14.69 -5.40
N GLY A 120 18.32 -15.44 -4.56
CA GLY A 120 19.55 -16.16 -4.95
C GLY A 120 19.33 -17.16 -6.09
N ASN A 121 18.08 -17.55 -6.37
CA ASN A 121 17.72 -18.43 -7.48
C ASN A 121 17.24 -17.68 -8.73
N GLN A 122 17.17 -16.33 -8.71
CA GLN A 122 16.66 -15.49 -9.79
C GLN A 122 17.75 -14.54 -10.28
N ASN A 123 17.98 -14.46 -11.60
CA ASN A 123 18.96 -13.56 -12.22
C ASN A 123 18.57 -12.07 -12.06
N ASP A 124 19.49 -11.15 -12.38
CA ASP A 124 19.37 -9.67 -12.30
C ASP A 124 18.05 -9.07 -12.88
N TYR A 125 17.37 -9.79 -13.77
CA TYR A 125 16.06 -9.43 -14.35
C TYR A 125 14.87 -9.46 -13.36
N PHE A 126 15.08 -9.93 -12.12
CA PHE A 126 14.03 -10.03 -11.11
C PHE A 126 13.38 -8.67 -10.80
N PHE A 127 14.18 -7.60 -10.66
CA PHE A 127 13.69 -6.27 -10.30
C PHE A 127 12.99 -5.54 -11.46
N THR A 128 13.09 -6.08 -12.68
CA THR A 128 12.41 -5.54 -13.86
C THR A 128 11.14 -6.31 -14.23
N ASN A 129 10.89 -7.47 -13.63
CA ASN A 129 9.72 -8.29 -13.92
C ASN A 129 8.60 -8.06 -12.88
N PRO A 130 7.47 -7.44 -13.25
CA PRO A 130 6.36 -7.22 -12.33
C PRO A 130 5.89 -8.51 -11.66
N CYS A 131 5.72 -9.59 -12.43
CA CYS A 131 5.19 -10.85 -11.91
C CYS A 131 6.08 -11.45 -10.81
N SER A 132 7.40 -11.34 -10.96
CA SER A 132 8.35 -11.81 -9.93
C SER A 132 8.26 -10.96 -8.67
N LEU A 133 8.19 -9.64 -8.81
CA LEU A 133 8.05 -8.71 -7.69
C LEU A 133 6.74 -8.90 -6.92
N TRP A 134 5.61 -9.04 -7.62
CA TRP A 134 4.31 -9.29 -6.99
C TRP A 134 4.29 -10.64 -6.25
N LYS A 135 4.93 -11.68 -6.80
CA LYS A 135 5.07 -12.97 -6.10
C LYS A 135 5.91 -12.86 -4.84
N ALA A 136 7.00 -12.10 -4.89
CA ALA A 136 7.86 -11.90 -3.74
C ALA A 136 7.20 -11.05 -2.66
N LEU A 137 6.49 -9.99 -3.05
CA LEU A 137 5.64 -9.19 -2.16
C LEU A 137 4.60 -10.07 -1.45
N LYS A 138 3.89 -10.91 -2.20
CA LYS A 138 2.92 -11.85 -1.63
C LYS A 138 3.55 -12.80 -0.62
N LYS A 139 4.67 -13.43 -0.98
CA LYS A 139 5.41 -14.31 -0.05
C LYS A 139 5.87 -13.55 1.20
N ALA A 140 6.37 -12.32 1.06
CA ALA A 140 6.81 -11.51 2.19
C ALA A 140 5.67 -11.19 3.16
N ILE A 141 4.47 -10.90 2.64
CA ILE A 141 3.25 -10.70 3.45
C ILE A 141 2.82 -12.00 4.12
N GLN A 142 2.81 -13.13 3.38
CA GLN A 142 2.36 -14.42 3.90
C GLN A 142 3.29 -15.04 4.96
N ASN A 143 4.60 -14.84 4.81
CA ASN A 143 5.59 -15.33 5.76
C ASN A 143 5.73 -14.41 6.98
N PHE A 144 4.96 -13.33 7.05
CA PHE A 144 5.06 -12.36 8.13
C PHE A 144 4.49 -12.94 9.43
N PRO A 145 5.32 -13.20 10.46
CA PRO A 145 4.88 -13.96 11.63
C PRO A 145 4.17 -13.09 12.68
N LYS A 146 4.09 -11.77 12.47
CA LYS A 146 3.71 -10.81 13.51
C LYS A 146 2.49 -9.98 13.10
N GLY A 147 1.33 -10.54 12.79
CA GLY A 147 0.09 -9.75 12.67
C GLY A 147 -0.15 -9.04 11.33
N PRO A 148 -1.19 -8.17 11.24
CA PRO A 148 -1.72 -7.73 9.94
C PRO A 148 -0.84 -6.69 9.23
N VAL A 149 -0.85 -6.75 7.91
CA VAL A 149 -0.23 -5.76 7.02
C VAL A 149 -1.31 -4.86 6.43
N TYR A 150 -1.22 -3.57 6.69
CA TYR A 150 -2.08 -2.55 6.10
C TYR A 150 -1.35 -1.82 4.98
N ILE A 151 -2.01 -1.72 3.83
CA ILE A 151 -1.51 -0.96 2.68
C ILE A 151 -2.43 0.25 2.51
N LEU A 152 -1.90 1.45 2.72
CA LEU A 152 -2.59 2.69 2.46
C LEU A 152 -2.24 3.19 1.06
N ILE A 153 -3.27 3.33 0.23
CA ILE A 153 -3.13 3.82 -1.13
C ILE A 153 -3.84 5.16 -1.24
N ASP A 154 -3.12 6.18 -1.68
CA ASP A 154 -3.66 7.52 -1.88
C ASP A 154 -3.41 8.02 -3.32
N GLY A 155 -4.39 8.71 -3.90
CA GLY A 155 -4.34 9.26 -5.26
C GLY A 155 -4.47 8.26 -6.41
N ILE A 156 -4.94 7.03 -6.17
CA ILE A 156 -5.03 5.98 -7.21
C ILE A 156 -5.94 6.35 -8.39
N ASP A 157 -6.84 7.31 -8.21
CA ASP A 157 -7.66 7.92 -9.25
C ASP A 157 -6.86 8.75 -10.26
N GLY A 158 -5.61 9.10 -9.95
CA GLY A 158 -4.66 9.71 -10.88
C GLY A 158 -4.11 8.74 -11.94
N VAL A 159 -4.40 7.44 -11.82
CA VAL A 159 -3.98 6.41 -12.77
C VAL A 159 -5.08 6.15 -13.80
N GLU A 160 -4.69 5.85 -15.05
CA GLU A 160 -5.61 5.42 -16.11
C GLU A 160 -6.52 4.28 -15.63
N GLY A 161 -7.83 4.36 -15.92
CA GLY A 161 -8.85 3.54 -15.26
C GLY A 161 -8.64 2.02 -15.39
N SER A 162 -8.14 1.56 -16.54
CA SER A 162 -7.86 0.14 -16.75
C SER A 162 -6.65 -0.36 -15.92
N LEU A 163 -5.63 0.47 -15.77
CA LEU A 163 -4.46 0.19 -14.93
C LEU A 163 -4.81 0.31 -13.44
N CYS A 164 -5.63 1.29 -13.06
CA CYS A 164 -6.18 1.41 -11.71
C CYS A 164 -6.89 0.11 -11.28
N LYS A 165 -7.78 -0.41 -12.13
CA LYS A 165 -8.47 -1.68 -11.88
C LYS A 165 -7.49 -2.86 -11.77
N GLU A 166 -6.50 -2.92 -12.66
CA GLU A 166 -5.47 -3.96 -12.61
C GLU A 166 -4.68 -3.95 -11.29
N LEU A 167 -4.25 -2.76 -10.84
CA LEU A 167 -3.51 -2.59 -9.60
C LEU A 167 -4.35 -3.00 -8.39
N ILE A 168 -5.63 -2.60 -8.33
CA ILE A 168 -6.54 -2.98 -7.24
C ILE A 168 -6.68 -4.50 -7.17
N GLU A 169 -6.91 -5.18 -8.30
CA GLU A 169 -7.05 -6.63 -8.31
C GLU A 169 -5.76 -7.36 -7.92
N ARG A 170 -4.59 -6.86 -8.34
CA ARG A 170 -3.29 -7.40 -7.89
C ARG A 170 -3.09 -7.25 -6.39
N ILE A 171 -3.44 -6.09 -5.82
CA ILE A 171 -3.29 -5.81 -4.38
C ILE A 171 -4.27 -6.66 -3.56
N ARG A 172 -5.51 -6.82 -4.04
CA ARG A 172 -6.49 -7.70 -3.39
C ARG A 172 -6.10 -9.17 -3.41
N GLY A 173 -5.26 -9.56 -4.38
CA GLY A 173 -4.74 -10.92 -4.52
C GLY A 173 -3.50 -11.23 -3.67
N LEU A 174 -2.98 -10.27 -2.90
CA LEU A 174 -1.87 -10.48 -1.96
C LEU A 174 -2.30 -11.41 -0.80
#